data_AF-A0A645FPN9-F1
#
_entry.id   AF-A0A645FPN9-F1
#
_cell.length_a   1.000
_cell.length_b   1.000
_cell.length_c   1.000
_cell.angle_alpha   90.00
_cell.angle_beta   90.00
_cell.angle_gamma   90.00
#
_symmetry.space_group_name_H-M   'P 1'
#
loop_
_entity.id
_entity.type
_entity.pdbx_description
1 polymer ?
#
loop_
_entity_poly.entity_id
_entity_poly.type
_entity_poly.pdbx_seq_one_letter_code
_entity_poly.pdbx_strand_id
1 'polypeptide(L)' 'MRPFWNSEVERTMHSLSWWKELWGKEGGVELVDCREMACCAQAWQEWLTADHPVVAHDIEMMRAEGGKYFNMIQLIAKVR' A
#
# COMPACT_ATOMS: atom_id res chain seq x y z
N MET A 1 -7.18 -8.78 8.62
CA MET A 1 -7.74 -7.44 8.41
C MET A 1 -9.15 -7.29 8.95
N ARG A 2 -10.04 -8.30 8.94
CA ARG A 2 -11.42 -8.11 9.42
C ARG A 2 -11.57 -7.40 10.78
N PRO A 3 -10.73 -7.67 11.81
CA PRO A 3 -10.80 -6.95 13.09
C PRO A 3 -10.36 -5.48 13.04
N PHE A 4 -9.58 -5.13 12.02
CA PHE A 4 -8.97 -3.81 11.81
C PHE A 4 -9.63 -3.05 10.66
N TRP A 5 -10.64 -3.64 10.02
CA TRP A 5 -11.29 -3.07 8.85
C TRP A 5 -12.28 -1.98 9.29
N ASN A 6 -12.03 -0.75 8.87
CA ASN A 6 -12.87 0.41 9.15
C ASN A 6 -13.07 1.24 7.86
N SER A 7 -13.86 2.31 7.94
CA SER A 7 -14.16 3.18 6.79
C SER A 7 -12.93 3.85 6.18
N GLU A 8 -11.88 4.06 6.98
CA GLU A 8 -10.62 4.61 6.48
C GLU A 8 -9.87 3.58 5.64
N VAL A 9 -9.68 2.36 6.17
CA VAL A 9 -9.02 1.25 5.47
C VAL A 9 -9.73 0.92 4.16
N GLU A 10 -11.06 0.88 4.17
CA GLU A 10 -11.87 0.64 2.97
C GLU A 10 -11.63 1.70 1.89
N ARG A 11 -11.47 2.97 2.29
CA ARG A 11 -11.24 4.06 1.34
C ARG A 11 -9.82 4.07 0.79
N THR A 12 -8.82 3.70 1.60
CA THR A 12 -7.40 3.95 1.27
C THR A 12 -6.63 2.72 0.81
N MET A 13 -7.05 1.50 1.15
CA MET A 13 -6.32 0.28 0.80
C MET A 13 -6.88 -0.38 -0.45
N HIS A 14 -6.11 -0.33 -1.53
CA HIS A 14 -6.46 -0.92 -2.82
C HIS A 14 -5.32 -1.77 -3.38
N SER A 15 -5.66 -2.83 -4.14
CA SER A 15 -4.69 -3.72 -4.75
C SER A 15 -3.91 -3.04 -5.89
N LEU A 16 -2.76 -3.62 -6.25
CA LEU A 16 -2.01 -3.18 -7.43
C LEU A 16 -2.85 -3.20 -8.71
N SER A 17 -3.69 -4.21 -8.90
CA SER A 17 -4.57 -4.31 -10.07
C SER A 17 -5.59 -3.17 -10.10
N TRP A 18 -6.14 -2.78 -8.95
CA TRP A 18 -7.07 -1.67 -8.84
C TRP A 18 -6.42 -0.35 -9.27
N TRP A 19 -5.20 -0.07 -8.79
CA TRP A 19 -4.46 1.12 -9.19
C TRP A 19 -4.13 1.15 -10.68
N LYS A 20 -3.72 0.02 -11.25
CA LYS A 20 -3.48 -0.11 -12.71
C LYS A 20 -4.73 0.20 -13.51
N GLU A 21 -5.88 -0.31 -13.08
CA GLU A 21 -7.15 -0.08 -13.77
C GLU A 21 -7.59 1.37 -13.66
N LEU A 22 -7.45 2.00 -12.48
CA LEU A 22 -7.80 3.40 -12.28
C LEU A 22 -7.01 4.31 -13.24
N TRP A 23 -5.68 4.20 -13.21
CA TRP A 23 -4.81 5.06 -14.02
C TRP A 23 -4.81 4.70 -15.51
N GLY A 24 -5.13 3.46 -15.86
CA GLY A 24 -5.31 3.06 -17.26
C GLY A 24 -6.52 3.72 -17.94
N LYS A 25 -7.49 4.21 -17.17
CA LYS A 25 -8.67 4.94 -17.67
C LYS A 25 -8.40 6.43 -17.91
N GLU A 26 -7.31 6.97 -17.37
CA GLU A 26 -6.99 8.38 -17.47
C GLU A 26 -6.41 8.71 -18.86
N GLY A 27 -7.11 9.54 -19.63
CA GLY A 27 -6.76 9.86 -21.01
C GLY A 27 -5.55 10.79 -21.14
N GLY A 28 -5.28 11.61 -20.12
CA GLY A 28 -4.17 12.58 -20.12
C GLY A 28 -2.80 11.99 -19.79
N VAL A 29 -2.74 10.72 -19.37
CA VAL A 29 -1.49 10.09 -18.94
C VAL A 29 -1.23 8.78 -19.68
N GLU A 30 0.05 8.43 -19.77
CA GLU A 30 0.51 7.10 -20.15
C GLU A 30 1.18 6.48 -18.92
N LEU A 31 0.65 5.34 -18.46
CA LEU A 31 1.20 4.57 -17.35
C LEU A 31 2.46 3.84 -17.84
N VAL A 32 3.63 4.24 -17.35
CA VAL A 32 4.94 3.71 -17.75
C VAL A 32 5.33 2.50 -16.90
N ASP A 33 5.12 2.59 -15.58
CA ASP A 33 5.36 1.48 -14.65
C ASP A 33 4.33 1.52 -13.51
N CYS A 34 3.95 0.34 -13.02
CA CYS A 34 3.12 0.19 -11.83
C CYS A 34 3.38 -1.18 -11.21
N ARG A 35 3.98 -1.17 -10.01
CA ARG A 35 4.46 -2.39 -9.35
C ARG A 35 4.57 -2.19 -7.84
N GLU A 36 4.73 -3.30 -7.13
CA GLU A 36 5.15 -3.27 -5.73
C GLU A 36 6.60 -2.78 -5.61
N MET A 37 6.88 -2.01 -4.57
CA MET A 37 8.23 -1.54 -4.27
C MET A 37 9.07 -2.70 -3.75
N ALA A 38 10.31 -2.82 -4.24
CA ALA A 38 11.23 -3.88 -3.79
C ALA A 38 11.62 -3.73 -2.31
N CYS A 39 11.57 -2.50 -1.78
CA CYS A 39 11.90 -2.21 -0.38
C CYS A 39 10.74 -2.43 0.60
N CYS A 40 9.58 -2.96 0.19
CA CYS A 40 8.42 -3.09 1.08
C CYS A 40 8.76 -3.80 2.39
N ALA A 41 9.43 -4.95 2.30
CA ALA A 41 9.80 -5.73 3.48
C ALA A 41 10.75 -4.94 4.40
N GLN A 42 11.78 -4.32 3.84
CA GLN A 42 12.76 -3.53 4.60
C GLN A 42 12.10 -2.32 5.29
N ALA A 43 11.31 -1.55 4.55
CA ALA A 43 10.64 -0.36 5.09
C ALA A 43 9.68 -0.69 6.23
N TRP A 44 8.94 -1.80 6.13
CA TRP A 44 8.11 -2.26 7.25
C TRP A 44 8.93 -2.75 8.44
N GLN A 45 10.03 -3.47 8.20
CA GLN A 45 10.93 -3.86 9.29
C GLN A 45 11.47 -2.66 10.06
N GLU A 46 11.85 -1.59 9.36
CA GLU A 46 12.30 -0.35 9.97
C GLU A 46 11.15 0.37 10.70
N TRP A 47 9.99 0.53 10.05
CA TRP A 47 8.81 1.20 10.63
C TRP A 47 8.35 0.56 11.94
N LEU A 48 8.33 -0.78 12.01
CA LEU A 48 7.88 -1.51 13.19
C LEU A 48 8.83 -1.38 14.40
N THR A 49 9.99 -0.73 14.24
CA THR A 49 10.91 -0.38 15.34
C THR A 49 10.78 1.05 15.83
N ALA A 50 9.97 1.88 15.15
CA ALA A 50 9.85 3.29 15.47
C ALA A 50 9.06 3.53 16.77
N ASP A 51 9.51 4.50 17.56
CA ASP A 51 8.80 4.95 18.77
C ASP A 51 7.73 5.99 18.41
N HIS A 52 6.64 5.51 17.82
CA HIS A 52 5.49 6.33 17.44
C HIS A 52 4.18 5.64 17.85
N PRO A 53 3.19 6.35 18.41
CA PRO A 53 1.97 5.73 18.95
C PRO A 53 1.19 4.84 17.97
N VAL A 54 1.22 5.18 16.68
CA VAL A 54 0.56 4.41 15.61
C VAL A 54 1.24 3.05 15.35
N VAL A 55 2.55 2.94 15.60
CA VAL A 55 3.33 1.72 15.32
C VAL A 55 2.82 0.55 16.15
N ALA A 56 2.36 0.79 17.38
CA ALA A 56 1.80 -0.27 18.24
C ALA A 56 0.60 -0.97 17.58
N HIS A 57 -0.28 -0.19 16.93
CA HIS A 57 -1.42 -0.74 16.20
C HIS A 57 -1.00 -1.49 14.94
N ASP A 58 -0.05 -0.93 14.18
CA ASP A 58 0.45 -1.55 12.96
C ASP A 58 1.16 -2.90 13.23
N ILE A 59 1.85 -3.04 14.37
CA ILE A 59 2.44 -4.31 14.82
C ILE A 59 1.37 -5.39 14.98
N GLU A 60 0.23 -5.07 15.60
CA GLU A 60 -0.87 -6.02 15.77
C GLU A 60 -1.47 -6.43 14.43
N MET A 61 -1.70 -5.45 13.56
CA MET A 61 -2.20 -5.67 12.20
C MET A 61 -1.27 -6.56 11.37
N MET A 62 0.04 -6.28 11.41
CA MET A 62 1.07 -7.05 10.73
C MET A 62 1.15 -8.50 11.22
N ARG A 63 1.05 -8.72 12.53
CA ARG A 63 1.05 -10.07 13.11
C ARG A 63 -0.19 -10.88 12.72
N ALA A 64 -1.36 -10.25 12.66
CA ALA A 64 -2.61 -10.95 12.37
C ALA A 64 -2.69 -11.56 10.96
N GLU A 65 -2.02 -10.93 9.99
CA GLU A 65 -2.12 -11.34 8.57
C GLU A 65 -0.76 -11.62 7.92
N GLY A 66 0.32 -11.64 8.71
CA GLY A 66 1.68 -11.88 8.23
C GLY A 66 2.14 -10.89 7.15
N GLY A 67 1.68 -9.64 7.22
CA GLY A 67 2.02 -8.59 6.25
C GLY A 67 1.37 -8.70 4.87
N LYS A 68 0.45 -9.66 4.65
CA LYS A 68 -0.14 -9.98 3.35
C LYS A 68 -0.73 -8.80 2.57
N TYR A 69 -1.25 -7.78 3.26
CA TYR A 69 -2.02 -6.68 2.65
C TYR A 69 -1.26 -5.35 2.60
N PHE A 70 -0.04 -5.29 3.14
CA PHE A 70 0.67 -4.04 3.39
C PHE A 70 1.83 -3.86 2.40
N ASN A 71 1.53 -3.80 1.11
CA ASN A 71 2.52 -3.41 0.12
C ASN A 71 2.61 -1.88 0.01
N MET A 72 3.67 -1.40 -0.63
CA MET A 72 3.78 -0.05 -1.15
C MET A 72 3.86 -0.16 -2.66
N ILE A 73 3.01 0.60 -3.34
CA ILE A 73 2.90 0.60 -4.79
C ILE A 73 3.59 1.85 -5.32
N GLN A 74 4.49 1.66 -6.28
CA GLN A 74 5.04 2.77 -7.06
C GLN A 74 4.34 2.85 -8.40
N LEU A 75 4.21 4.08 -8.89
CA LEU A 75 3.64 4.39 -10.18
C LEU A 75 4.51 5.43 -10.88
N ILE A 76 4.83 5.18 -12.13
CA ILE A 76 5.51 6.13 -13.02
C ILE A 76 4.57 6.36 -14.19
N ALA A 77 4.24 7.62 -14.44
CA ALA A 77 3.44 8.03 -15.58
C ALA A 77 4.02 9.29 -16.22
N LYS A 78 3.71 9.50 -17.49
CA LYS A 78 4.01 10.73 -18.22
C LYS A 78 2.72 11.36 -18.74
N VAL A 79 2.71 12.68 -18.82
CA VAL A 79 1.66 13.42 -19.53
C VAL A 79 1.81 13.12 -21.02
N ARG A 80 0.69 12.93 -21.71
CA ARG A 80 0.68 12.72 -23.17
C ARG A 80 0.95 14.00 -23.95
#